data_AF-C6FC51-F1
#
_entry.id   AF-C6FC51-F1
#
_cell.length_a   1.000
_cell.length_b   1.000
_cell.length_c   1.000
_cell.angle_alpha   90.00
_cell.angle_beta   90.00
_cell.angle_gamma   90.00
#
_symmetry.space_group_name_H-M   'P 1'
#
loop_
_entity.id
_entity.type
_entity.pdbx_description
1 polymer ?
#
loop_
_entity_poly.entity_id
_entity_poly.type
_entity_poly.pdbx_seq_one_letter_code
_entity_poly.pdbx_strand_id
1 'polypeptide(L)' 'PPPAPFIDFREFSQWALYRALIAEFIATLLFLYITVATVIGHSRTKADCGSVGVLGIAWAFGGMIFVLVYCTAGIS' A
#
# COMPACT_ATOMS: atom_id res chain seq x y z
N PRO A 1 -28.51 2.51 22.24
CA PRO A 1 -27.42 2.87 21.30
C PRO A 1 -28.00 3.33 19.95
N PRO A 2 -27.91 4.62 19.58
CA PRO A 2 -28.37 5.08 18.28
C PRO A 2 -27.51 4.48 17.16
N PRO A 3 -28.09 4.16 15.99
CA PRO A 3 -27.35 3.66 14.84
C PRO A 3 -26.37 4.74 14.36
N ALA A 4 -25.10 4.35 14.20
CA ALA A 4 -24.07 5.22 13.66
C ALA A 4 -24.49 5.68 12.25
N PRO A 5 -24.45 6.99 11.95
CA PRO A 5 -24.73 7.47 10.60
C PRO A 5 -23.72 6.84 9.62
N PHE A 6 -24.21 6.30 8.51
CA PHE A 6 -23.35 5.69 7.48
C PHE A 6 -22.38 6.69 6.84
N ILE A 7 -22.70 7.98 6.91
CA ILE A 7 -21.96 9.08 6.29
C ILE A 7 -22.12 10.30 7.20
N ASP A 8 -21.05 10.72 7.88
CA ASP A 8 -21.02 12.01 8.57
C ASP A 8 -20.48 13.08 7.60
N PHE A 9 -21.39 13.85 6.99
CA PHE A 9 -21.04 14.89 6.02
C PHE A 9 -20.19 16.03 6.62
N ARG A 10 -20.00 16.08 7.94
CA ARG A 10 -19.07 17.00 8.61
C ARG A 10 -17.60 16.66 8.37
N GLU A 11 -17.28 15.44 7.96
CA GLU A 11 -15.92 14.98 7.68
C GLU A 11 -15.47 15.31 6.24
N PHE A 12 -16.41 15.37 5.27
CA PHE A 12 -16.15 15.64 3.84
C PHE A 12 -15.51 17.02 3.55
N SER A 13 -15.58 17.95 4.49
CA SER A 13 -15.04 19.32 4.36
C SER A 13 -13.86 19.60 5.30
N GLN A 14 -13.20 18.58 5.82
CA GLN A 14 -11.96 18.75 6.59
C GLN A 14 -10.75 18.41 5.73
N TRP A 15 -9.78 19.33 5.69
CA TRP A 15 -8.47 19.18 5.06
C TRP A 15 -7.77 17.84 5.41
N ALA A 16 -8.16 17.24 6.54
CA ALA A 16 -7.74 15.92 7.00
C ALA A 16 -8.20 14.77 6.08
N LEU A 17 -9.47 14.74 5.63
CA LEU A 17 -9.94 13.67 4.72
C LEU A 17 -9.23 13.72 3.37
N TYR A 18 -8.98 14.91 2.83
CA TYR A 18 -8.23 15.06 1.58
C TYR A 18 -6.79 14.54 1.70
N ARG A 19 -6.13 14.79 2.85
CA ARG A 19 -4.79 14.25 3.15
C ARG A 19 -4.80 12.73 3.32
N ALA A 20 -5.78 12.19 4.05
CA ALA A 20 -5.91 10.75 4.28
C ALA A 20 -6.12 10.01 2.95
N LEU A 21 -7.04 10.49 2.11
CA LEU A 21 -7.36 9.88 0.83
C LEU A 21 -6.19 9.93 -0.16
N ILE A 22 -5.43 11.03 -0.20
CA ILE A 22 -4.19 11.11 -0.99
C ILE A 22 -3.13 10.16 -0.43
N ALA A 23 -2.95 10.12 0.89
CA ALA A 23 -1.95 9.24 1.51
C ALA A 23 -2.24 7.77 1.19
N GLU A 24 -3.49 7.34 1.29
CA GLU A 24 -3.91 5.98 0.97
C GLU A 24 -3.82 5.67 -0.53
N PHE A 25 -4.15 6.62 -1.40
CA PHE A 25 -3.99 6.48 -2.85
C PHE A 25 -2.51 6.30 -3.25
N ILE A 26 -1.61 7.13 -2.70
CA ILE A 26 -0.18 7.03 -2.98
C ILE A 26 0.41 5.75 -2.37
N ALA A 27 -0.03 5.36 -1.17
CA ALA A 27 0.42 4.13 -0.53
C ALA A 27 0.07 2.89 -1.37
N THR A 28 -1.17 2.80 -1.84
CA THR A 28 -1.62 1.67 -2.67
C THR A 28 -0.96 1.68 -4.05
N LEU A 29 -0.72 2.85 -4.66
CA LEU A 29 0.01 2.96 -5.92
C LEU A 29 1.45 2.45 -5.77
N LEU A 30 2.16 2.88 -4.72
CA LEU A 30 3.53 2.42 -4.44
C LEU A 30 3.56 0.93 -4.09
N PHE A 31 2.58 0.44 -3.34
CA PHE A 31 2.44 -0.98 -3.01
C PHE A 31 2.34 -1.83 -4.28
N LEU A 32 1.41 -1.49 -5.18
CA LEU A 32 1.23 -2.21 -6.44
C LEU A 32 2.47 -2.08 -7.33
N TYR A 33 3.06 -0.89 -7.43
CA TYR A 33 4.26 -0.68 -8.24
C TYR A 33 5.41 -1.60 -7.81
N ILE A 34 5.76 -1.61 -6.53
CA ILE A 34 6.90 -2.40 -6.04
C ILE A 34 6.60 -3.90 -6.08
N THR A 35 5.41 -4.33 -5.68
CA THR A 35 5.06 -5.76 -5.68
C THR A 35 4.97 -6.32 -7.10
N VAL A 36 4.30 -5.63 -8.02
CA VAL A 36 4.18 -6.06 -9.43
C VAL A 36 5.51 -6.00 -10.16
N ALA A 37 6.31 -4.95 -9.95
CA ALA A 37 7.66 -4.87 -10.54
C ALA A 37 8.56 -6.03 -10.06
N THR A 38 8.46 -6.40 -8.78
CA THR A 38 9.24 -7.53 -8.23
C THR A 38 8.79 -8.87 -8.82
N VAL A 39 7.48 -9.09 -8.97
CA VAL A 39 6.92 -10.31 -9.58
C VAL A 39 7.33 -10.41 -11.05
N ILE A 40 7.15 -9.35 -11.83
CA ILE A 40 7.51 -9.34 -13.27
C ILE A 40 9.03 -9.48 -13.44
N GLY A 41 9.82 -8.80 -12.60
CA GLY A 41 11.27 -8.93 -12.60
C GLY A 41 11.73 -10.35 -12.30
N HIS A 42 11.04 -11.03 -11.38
CA HIS A 42 11.27 -12.44 -11.11
C HIS A 42 10.94 -13.33 -12.31
N SER A 43 9.75 -13.17 -12.89
CA SER A 43 9.32 -13.96 -14.06
C SER A 43 10.15 -13.74 -15.32
N ARG A 44 10.78 -12.56 -15.48
CA ARG A 44 11.65 -12.25 -16.63
C ARG A 44 13.08 -12.72 -16.48
N THR A 45 13.51 -13.09 -15.26
CA THR A 45 14.88 -13.52 -15.03
C THR A 45 15.07 -14.95 -15.56
N LYS A 46 15.87 -15.11 -16.62
CA LYS A 46 16.16 -16.41 -17.27
C LYS A 46 17.30 -17.20 -16.62
N ALA A 47 18.05 -16.58 -15.71
CA ALA A 47 19.12 -17.24 -14.99
C ALA A 47 18.53 -18.04 -13.81
N ASP A 48 18.76 -19.35 -13.78
CA ASP A 48 18.49 -20.17 -12.61
C ASP A 48 19.22 -19.55 -11.42
N CYS A 49 18.45 -19.14 -10.40
CA CYS A 49 18.91 -18.44 -9.18
C CYS A 49 19.39 -16.98 -9.33
N GLY A 50 19.24 -16.34 -10.50
CA GLY A 50 19.66 -14.93 -10.69
C GLY A 50 18.69 -13.87 -10.18
N SER A 51 17.62 -14.28 -9.49
CA SER A 51 16.50 -13.42 -9.12
C SER A 51 16.22 -13.45 -7.63
N VAL A 52 15.43 -12.49 -7.16
CA VAL A 52 15.02 -12.35 -5.75
C VAL A 52 14.29 -13.59 -5.20
N GLY A 53 13.82 -14.48 -6.09
CA GLY A 53 13.14 -15.73 -5.73
C GLY A 53 11.73 -15.49 -5.18
N VAL A 54 11.02 -16.58 -4.93
CA VAL A 54 9.68 -16.53 -4.28
C VAL A 54 9.78 -15.95 -2.87
N LEU A 55 10.90 -16.17 -2.18
CA LEU A 55 11.18 -15.57 -0.86
C LEU A 55 11.28 -14.04 -0.94
N GLY A 56 11.96 -13.51 -1.97
CA GLY A 56 12.08 -12.08 -2.20
C GLY A 56 10.75 -11.41 -2.54
N ILE A 57 9.89 -12.10 -3.29
CA ILE A 57 8.51 -11.65 -3.54
C ILE A 57 7.76 -11.55 -2.21
N ALA A 58 7.80 -12.59 -1.37
CA ALA A 58 7.13 -12.58 -0.07
C ALA A 58 7.62 -11.43 0.83
N TRP A 59 8.93 -11.14 0.81
CA TRP A 59 9.52 -10.00 1.51
C TRP A 59 9.08 -8.65 0.94
N ALA A 60 8.92 -8.53 -0.38
CA ALA A 60 8.41 -7.30 -0.99
C ALA A 60 6.97 -6.99 -0.55
N PHE A 61 6.11 -8.02 -0.45
CA PHE A 61 4.75 -7.86 0.07
C PHE A 61 4.74 -7.44 1.55
N GLY A 62 5.45 -8.18 2.41
CA GLY A 62 5.48 -7.88 3.85
C GLY A 62 6.19 -6.57 4.19
N GLY A 63 7.34 -6.32 3.56
CA GLY A 63 8.15 -5.12 3.79
C GLY A 63 7.44 -3.84 3.33
N MET A 64 6.76 -3.87 2.17
CA MET A 64 6.01 -2.70 1.70
C MET A 64 4.82 -2.39 2.60
N ILE A 65 4.08 -3.39 3.08
CA ILE A 65 2.97 -3.13 4.01
C ILE A 65 3.50 -2.53 5.32
N PHE A 66 4.60 -3.07 5.88
CA PHE A 66 5.20 -2.54 7.10
C PHE A 66 5.59 -1.05 6.96
N VAL A 67 6.28 -0.70 5.87
CA VAL A 67 6.71 0.68 5.60
C VAL A 67 5.52 1.59 5.34
N LEU A 68 4.54 1.15 4.55
CA LEU A 68 3.37 1.96 4.21
C LEU A 68 2.50 2.22 5.43
N VAL A 69 2.24 1.21 6.26
CA VAL A 69 1.51 1.39 7.52
C VAL A 69 2.25 2.37 8.43
N TYR A 70 3.56 2.26 8.55
CA TYR A 70 4.35 3.20 9.34
C TYR A 70 4.22 4.65 8.84
N CYS A 71 4.21 4.85 7.52
CA CYS A 71 4.10 6.18 6.91
C CYS A 71 2.67 6.74 6.93
N THR A 72 1.63 5.91 6.83
CA THR A 72 0.22 6.37 6.74
C THR A 72 -0.52 6.39 8.06
N ALA A 73 -0.08 5.67 9.10
CA ALA A 73 -0.77 5.57 10.39
C ALA A 73 -0.93 6.91 11.15
N GLY A 74 -0.12 7.93 10.83
CA GLY A 74 -0.26 9.26 11.43
C GLY A 74 -1.11 10.24 10.63
N ILE A 75 -1.60 9.84 9.45
CA ILE A 75 -2.27 10.71 8.48
C ILE A 75 -3.66 10.18 8.10
N SER A 76 -3.83 8.86 8.07
CA SER A 76 -5.07 8.17 7.69
C SER A 76 -5.60 7.30 8.83
#